data_AF-A0A6P1T0L7-F1
#
_entry.id   AF-A0A6P1T0L7-F1
#
_cell.length_a   1.000
_cell.length_b   1.000
_cell.length_c   1.000
_cell.angle_alpha   90.00
_cell.angle_beta   90.00
_cell.angle_gamma   90.00
#
_symmetry.space_group_name_H-M   'P 1'
#
loop_
_entity.id
_entity.type
_entity.pdbx_description
1 polymer ?
#
loop_
_entity_poly.entity_id
_entity_poly.type
_entity_poly.pdbx_seq_one_letter_code
_entity_poly.pdbx_strand_id
1 'polypeptide(L)'
;MTAKTYEPLVRITEFGLTRDMARLAEINARIRKVQRRRLALRQTAVREMPETGEIAGGELARFGRWHLWAEQARRKLDAEEAAYQRELVHAMEALRRSYGKTSAVTRLAKKQQQADKRTRIARAERDGRASEE
;
A
#
# COMPACT_ATOMS: atom_id res chain seq x y z
N MET A 1 19.53 -21.76 -28.01
CA MET A 1 18.39 -20.96 -27.50
C MET A 1 18.78 -20.28 -26.19
N THR A 2 19.27 -19.03 -26.18
CA THR A 2 19.39 -18.23 -24.95
C THR A 2 18.18 -17.31 -24.85
N ALA A 3 17.02 -17.91 -24.67
CA ALA A 3 15.79 -17.16 -24.44
C ALA A 3 15.91 -16.49 -23.07
N LYS A 4 15.91 -15.15 -23.06
CA LYS A 4 15.69 -14.21 -21.96
C LYS A 4 15.21 -14.81 -20.62
N THR A 5 16.06 -15.57 -19.92
CA THR A 5 15.65 -16.42 -18.78
C THR A 5 15.02 -15.61 -17.64
N TYR A 6 15.46 -14.36 -17.47
CA TYR A 6 15.00 -13.49 -16.39
C TYR A 6 13.86 -12.54 -16.78
N GLU A 7 13.55 -12.37 -18.07
CA GLU A 7 12.57 -11.37 -18.49
C GLU A 7 11.13 -11.68 -18.04
N PRO A 8 10.66 -12.95 -18.08
CA PRO A 8 9.39 -13.31 -17.45
C PRO A 8 9.38 -13.06 -15.95
N LEU A 9 10.51 -13.34 -15.26
CA LEU A 9 10.63 -13.13 -13.81
C LEU A 9 10.57 -11.64 -13.45
N VAL A 10 11.21 -10.77 -14.25
CA VAL A 10 11.11 -9.31 -14.07
C VAL A 10 9.65 -8.88 -14.13
N ARG A 11 8.92 -9.26 -15.17
CA ARG A 11 7.49 -8.90 -15.34
C ARG A 11 6.62 -9.39 -14.18
N ILE A 12 6.83 -10.61 -13.72
CA ILE A 12 6.08 -11.19 -12.59
C ILE A 12 6.35 -10.38 -11.30
N THR A 13 7.62 -10.04 -11.04
CA THR A 13 7.97 -9.27 -9.84
C THR A 13 7.51 -7.81 -9.90
N GLU A 14 7.54 -7.17 -11.07
CA GLU A 14 7.00 -5.82 -11.29
C GLU A 14 5.48 -5.78 -11.12
N PHE A 15 4.78 -6.81 -11.62
CA PHE A 15 3.35 -6.96 -11.39
C PHE A 15 3.04 -7.12 -9.89
N GLY A 16 3.78 -7.97 -9.20
CA GLY A 16 3.65 -8.15 -7.75
C GLY A 16 3.87 -6.85 -6.97
N LEU A 17 4.90 -6.08 -7.34
CA LEU A 17 5.20 -4.78 -6.76
C LEU A 17 4.04 -3.78 -6.97
N THR A 18 3.54 -3.68 -8.20
CA THR A 18 2.40 -2.80 -8.55
C THR A 18 1.15 -3.16 -7.75
N ARG A 19 0.85 -4.47 -7.64
CA ARG A 19 -0.29 -4.96 -6.86
C ARG A 19 -0.18 -4.60 -5.37
N ASP A 20 1.00 -4.77 -4.79
CA ASP A 20 1.21 -4.47 -3.37
C ASP A 20 1.16 -2.96 -3.10
N MET A 21 1.63 -2.13 -4.04
CA MET A 21 1.44 -0.67 -4.00
C MET A 21 -0.04 -0.28 -4.04
N ALA A 22 -0.82 -0.89 -4.94
CA ALA A 22 -2.25 -0.64 -5.04
C ALA A 22 -2.99 -1.04 -3.75
N ARG A 23 -2.61 -2.17 -3.15
CA ARG A 23 -3.17 -2.60 -1.86
C ARG A 23 -2.87 -1.60 -0.74
N LEU A 24 -1.65 -1.06 -0.69
CA LEU A 24 -1.28 -0.05 0.30
C LEU A 24 -2.04 1.26 0.09
N ALA A 25 -2.27 1.67 -1.16
CA ALA A 25 -3.09 2.83 -1.49
C ALA A 25 -4.56 2.64 -1.03
N GLU A 26 -5.12 1.45 -1.25
CA GLU A 26 -6.47 1.10 -0.82
C GLU A 26 -6.62 1.19 0.71
N ILE A 27 -5.69 0.61 1.47
CA ILE A 27 -5.72 0.65 2.94
C ILE A 27 -5.64 2.10 3.43
N ASN A 28 -4.74 2.91 2.87
CA ASN A 28 -4.65 4.33 3.21
C ASN A 28 -5.95 5.10 2.91
N ALA A 29 -6.64 4.78 1.81
CA ALA A 29 -7.93 5.37 1.51
C ALA A 29 -9.00 4.98 2.54
N ARG A 30 -9.00 3.74 3.03
CA ARG A 30 -9.89 3.27 4.10
C ARG A 30 -9.62 4.00 5.42
N ILE A 31 -8.35 4.16 5.81
CA ILE A 31 -7.95 4.93 7.01
C ILE A 31 -8.46 6.38 6.90
N ARG A 32 -8.21 7.05 5.77
CA ARG A 32 -8.71 8.43 5.54
C ARG A 32 -10.23 8.51 5.61
N LYS A 33 -10.95 7.48 5.16
CA LYS A 33 -12.43 7.42 5.26
C LYS A 33 -12.87 7.34 6.72
N VAL A 34 -12.23 6.53 7.55
CA VAL A 34 -12.52 6.44 8.99
C VAL A 34 -12.21 7.76 9.69
N GLN A 35 -11.08 8.38 9.37
CA GLN A 35 -10.70 9.70 9.92
C GLN A 35 -11.72 10.79 9.58
N ARG A 36 -12.23 10.82 8.33
CA ARG A 36 -13.31 11.72 7.93
C ARG A 36 -14.60 11.47 8.70
N ARG A 37 -14.98 10.19 8.91
CA ARG A 37 -16.16 9.83 9.72
C ARG A 37 -15.99 10.28 11.18
N ARG A 38 -14.78 10.15 11.74
CA ARG A 38 -14.49 10.64 13.10
C ARG A 38 -14.58 12.16 13.18
N LEU A 39 -14.08 12.88 12.18
CA LEU A 39 -14.21 14.34 12.12
C LEU A 39 -15.67 14.78 12.05
N ALA A 40 -16.48 14.14 11.19
CA ALA A 40 -17.90 14.42 11.09
C ALA A 40 -18.63 14.16 12.42
N LEU A 41 -18.31 13.05 13.10
CA LEU A 41 -18.88 12.74 14.42
C LEU A 41 -18.54 13.81 15.47
N ARG A 42 -17.31 14.35 15.45
CA ARG A 42 -16.91 15.47 16.32
C ARG A 42 -17.67 16.75 15.99
N GLN A 43 -17.87 17.06 14.72
CA GLN A 43 -18.63 18.24 14.30
C GLN A 43 -20.10 18.14 14.72
N THR A 44 -20.72 16.96 14.60
CA THR A 44 -22.07 16.73 15.11
C THR A 44 -22.12 16.87 16.63
N ALA A 45 -21.07 16.47 17.34
CA ALA A 45 -20.99 16.63 18.80
C ALA A 45 -20.99 18.08 19.26
N VAL A 46 -20.24 18.93 18.54
CA VAL A 46 -20.19 20.36 18.82
C VAL A 46 -21.54 21.02 18.53
N ARG A 47 -22.23 20.60 17.46
CA ARG A 47 -23.54 21.17 17.07
C ARG A 47 -24.69 20.79 18.00
N GLU A 48 -24.70 19.57 18.51
CA GLU A 48 -25.76 19.05 19.39
C GLU A 48 -25.51 19.40 20.88
N MET A 49 -24.44 20.14 21.17
CA MET A 49 -24.12 20.59 22.52
C MET A 49 -25.07 21.74 22.90
N PRO A 50 -25.89 21.61 23.96
CA PRO A 50 -26.78 22.69 24.36
C PRO A 50 -25.95 23.91 24.77
N GLU A 51 -26.29 25.07 24.20
CA GLU A 51 -25.76 26.35 24.70
C GLU A 51 -26.16 26.46 26.16
N THR A 52 -25.22 26.86 27.01
CA THR A 52 -25.38 26.95 28.47
C THR A 52 -26.55 27.87 28.85
N GLY A 53 -27.74 27.29 28.94
CA GLY A 53 -29.01 27.89 29.33
C GLY A 53 -29.92 26.75 29.80
N GLU A 54 -30.73 27.00 30.82
CA GLU A 54 -31.50 26.01 31.58
C GLU A 54 -32.09 24.88 30.70
N ILE A 55 -31.50 23.69 30.80
CA ILE A 55 -31.89 22.52 30.02
C ILE A 55 -33.10 21.88 30.70
N ALA A 56 -34.25 21.82 30.01
CA ALA A 56 -35.42 21.10 30.50
C ALA A 56 -35.11 19.60 30.64
N GLY A 57 -35.70 18.92 31.64
CA GLY A 57 -35.40 17.51 31.95
C GLY A 57 -35.54 16.53 30.77
N GLY A 58 -36.42 16.83 29.79
CA GLY A 58 -36.57 16.04 28.56
C GLY A 58 -35.41 16.19 27.57
N GLU A 59 -34.77 17.36 27.51
CA GLU A 59 -33.63 17.64 26.65
C GLU A 59 -32.35 17.01 27.20
N LEU A 60 -32.20 16.96 28.54
CA LEU A 60 -31.15 16.21 29.23
C LEU A 60 -31.17 14.71 28.88
N ALA A 61 -32.35 14.09 28.86
CA ALA A 61 -32.48 12.68 28.49
C ALA A 61 -32.15 12.42 27.01
N ARG A 62 -32.53 13.34 26.11
CA ARG A 62 -32.18 13.27 24.68
C ARG A 62 -30.68 13.42 24.47
N PHE A 63 -30.06 14.40 25.14
CA PHE A 63 -28.62 14.64 25.10
C PHE A 63 -27.82 13.44 25.63
N GLY A 64 -28.26 12.85 26.76
CA GLY A 64 -27.61 11.65 27.32
C GLY A 64 -27.62 10.45 26.37
N ARG A 65 -28.74 10.20 25.68
CA ARG A 65 -28.81 9.13 24.65
C ARG A 65 -27.90 9.41 23.46
N TRP A 66 -27.89 10.66 22.99
CA TRP A 66 -27.03 11.08 21.88
C TRP A 66 -25.55 10.93 22.25
N HIS A 67 -25.15 11.32 23.46
CA HIS A 67 -23.78 11.19 23.95
C HIS A 67 -23.34 9.74 24.05
N LEU A 68 -24.20 8.85 24.57
CA LEU A 68 -23.93 7.41 24.62
C LEU A 68 -23.72 6.83 23.22
N TRP A 69 -24.58 7.21 22.26
CA TRP A 69 -24.45 6.79 20.87
C TRP A 69 -23.15 7.29 20.24
N ALA A 70 -22.79 8.56 20.46
CA ALA A 70 -21.57 9.15 19.93
C ALA A 70 -20.31 8.48 20.48
N GLU A 71 -20.29 8.15 21.78
CA GLU A 71 -19.18 7.43 22.41
C GLU A 71 -19.05 6.00 21.86
N GLN A 72 -20.16 5.29 21.67
CA GLN A 72 -20.14 3.96 21.02
C GLN A 72 -19.66 4.05 19.57
N ALA A 73 -20.13 5.04 18.80
CA ALA A 73 -19.71 5.26 17.43
C ALA A 73 -18.22 5.57 17.35
N ARG A 74 -17.69 6.37 18.28
CA ARG A 74 -16.27 6.66 18.39
C ARG A 74 -15.46 5.39 18.64
N ARG A 75 -15.83 4.56 19.62
CA ARG A 75 -15.13 3.29 19.90
C ARG A 75 -15.12 2.35 18.69
N LYS A 76 -16.21 2.29 17.93
CA LYS A 76 -16.26 1.52 16.68
C LYS A 76 -15.28 2.05 15.64
N LEU A 77 -15.23 3.37 15.43
CA LEU A 77 -14.29 3.99 14.50
C LEU A 77 -12.83 3.80 14.96
N ASP A 78 -12.56 3.85 16.25
CA ASP A 78 -11.23 3.61 16.84
C ASP A 78 -10.79 2.15 16.58
N ALA A 79 -11.68 1.19 16.77
CA ALA A 79 -11.41 -0.22 16.47
C ALA A 79 -11.22 -0.47 14.96
N GLU A 80 -12.04 0.15 14.09
CA GLU A 80 -11.88 0.10 12.63
C GLU A 80 -10.52 0.67 12.19
N GLU A 81 -10.12 1.84 12.71
CA GLU A 81 -8.83 2.45 12.38
C GLU A 81 -7.66 1.57 12.84
N ALA A 82 -7.72 1.03 14.06
CA ALA A 82 -6.68 0.14 14.57
C ALA A 82 -6.54 -1.13 13.72
N ALA A 83 -7.65 -1.68 13.22
CA ALA A 83 -7.63 -2.82 12.31
C ALA A 83 -6.94 -2.47 10.98
N TYR A 84 -7.29 -1.34 10.37
CA TYR A 84 -6.65 -0.89 9.13
C TYR A 84 -5.17 -0.51 9.32
N GLN A 85 -4.78 0.02 10.48
CA GLN A 85 -3.38 0.28 10.80
C GLN A 85 -2.58 -1.01 10.90
N ARG A 86 -3.13 -2.08 11.48
CA ARG A 86 -2.48 -3.41 11.47
C ARG A 86 -2.33 -3.95 10.04
N GLU A 87 -3.40 -3.86 9.24
CA GLU A 87 -3.33 -4.23 7.82
C GLU A 87 -2.27 -3.42 7.05
N LEU A 88 -2.12 -2.13 7.36
CA LEU A 88 -1.13 -1.26 6.73
C LEU A 88 0.29 -1.74 7.00
N VAL A 89 0.60 -2.12 8.25
CA VAL A 89 1.93 -2.67 8.60
C VAL A 89 2.23 -3.92 7.78
N HIS A 90 1.28 -4.86 7.70
CA HIS A 90 1.46 -6.08 6.90
C HIS A 90 1.63 -5.78 5.39
N ALA A 91 0.88 -4.81 4.87
CA ALA A 91 1.00 -4.37 3.48
C ALA A 91 2.35 -3.69 3.19
N MET A 92 2.86 -2.89 4.13
CA MET A 92 4.20 -2.26 4.03
C MET A 92 5.30 -3.32 4.00
N GLU A 93 5.21 -4.34 4.84
CA GLU A 93 6.17 -5.46 4.82
C GLU A 93 6.10 -6.26 3.51
N ALA A 94 4.89 -6.51 3.00
CA ALA A 94 4.70 -7.17 1.71
C ALA A 94 5.34 -6.34 0.58
N LEU A 95 5.08 -5.03 0.55
CA LEU A 95 5.67 -4.10 -0.41
C LEU A 95 7.20 -4.11 -0.33
N ARG A 96 7.77 -4.07 0.88
CA ARG A 96 9.22 -4.17 1.09
C ARG A 96 9.79 -5.46 0.52
N ARG A 97 9.13 -6.60 0.77
CA ARG A 97 9.55 -7.91 0.23
C ARG A 97 9.48 -7.93 -1.31
N SER A 98 8.40 -7.42 -1.89
CA SER A 98 8.22 -7.34 -3.33
C SER A 98 9.27 -6.45 -3.98
N TYR A 99 9.56 -5.28 -3.41
CA TYR A 99 10.64 -4.42 -3.87
C TYR A 99 12.01 -5.11 -3.83
N GLY A 100 12.31 -5.84 -2.75
CA GLY A 100 13.54 -6.63 -2.64
C GLY A 100 13.67 -7.69 -3.74
N LYS A 101 12.57 -8.41 -4.03
CA LYS A 101 12.51 -9.40 -5.11
C LYS A 101 12.72 -8.77 -6.48
N THR A 102 11.98 -7.71 -6.81
CA THR A 102 12.11 -6.99 -8.08
C THR A 102 13.53 -6.48 -8.28
N SER A 103 14.12 -5.84 -7.27
CA SER A 103 15.50 -5.35 -7.32
C SER A 103 16.53 -6.48 -7.54
N ALA A 104 16.35 -7.64 -6.89
CA ALA A 104 17.22 -8.79 -7.08
C ALA A 104 17.12 -9.35 -8.51
N VAL A 105 15.90 -9.56 -9.01
CA VAL A 105 15.68 -10.12 -10.35
C VAL A 105 16.16 -9.16 -11.44
N THR A 106 15.91 -7.86 -11.32
CA THR A 106 16.42 -6.85 -12.26
C THR A 106 17.94 -6.81 -12.29
N ARG A 107 18.62 -6.98 -11.15
CA ARG A 107 20.09 -7.09 -11.12
C ARG A 107 20.59 -8.34 -11.84
N LEU A 108 19.94 -9.49 -11.64
CA LEU A 108 20.29 -10.73 -12.35
C LEU A 108 20.07 -10.60 -13.86
N ALA A 109 18.95 -10.00 -14.27
CA ALA A 109 18.66 -9.73 -15.68
C ALA A 109 19.75 -8.86 -16.33
N LYS A 110 20.19 -7.79 -15.65
CA LYS A 110 21.28 -6.92 -16.12
C LYS A 110 22.61 -7.68 -16.25
N LYS A 111 22.96 -8.51 -15.27
CA LYS A 111 24.18 -9.34 -15.34
C LYS A 111 24.14 -10.33 -16.51
N GLN A 112 22.98 -10.95 -16.76
CA GLN A 112 22.80 -11.83 -17.92
C GLN A 112 22.97 -11.08 -19.23
N GLN A 113 22.36 -9.90 -19.38
CA GLN A 113 22.51 -9.06 -20.58
C GLN A 113 23.97 -8.68 -20.83
N GLN A 114 24.73 -8.36 -19.79
CA GLN A 114 26.16 -8.06 -19.91
C GLN A 114 26.97 -9.30 -20.34
N ALA A 115 26.69 -10.47 -19.76
CA ALA A 115 27.34 -11.72 -20.15
C ALA A 115 27.01 -12.10 -21.61
N ASP A 116 25.75 -11.97 -22.02
CA ASP A 116 25.31 -12.23 -23.39
C ASP A 116 25.97 -11.24 -24.37
N LYS A 117 26.12 -9.96 -24.00
CA LYS A 117 26.83 -8.98 -24.82
C LYS A 117 28.31 -9.35 -24.99
N ARG A 118 28.99 -9.73 -23.91
CA ARG A 118 30.40 -10.15 -23.95
C ARG A 118 30.61 -11.38 -24.81
N THR A 119 29.76 -12.39 -24.66
CA THR A 119 29.83 -13.62 -25.47
C THR A 119 29.56 -13.37 -26.96
N ARG A 120 28.66 -12.45 -27.30
CA ARG A 120 28.43 -12.03 -28.69
C ARG A 120 29.66 -11.35 -29.30
N ILE A 121 30.29 -10.42 -28.58
CA ILE A 121 31.51 -9.74 -29.04
C ILE A 121 32.63 -10.76 -29.26
N ALA A 122 32.87 -11.63 -28.27
CA ALA A 122 33.92 -12.65 -28.36
C ALA A 122 33.70 -13.67 -29.50
N ARG A 123 32.44 -13.96 -29.87
CA ARG A 123 32.14 -14.79 -31.05
C ARG A 123 32.41 -14.03 -32.35
N ALA A 124 31.95 -12.80 -32.47
CA ALA A 124 32.20 -11.97 -33.65
C ALA A 124 33.70 -11.75 -33.92
N GLU A 125 34.50 -11.56 -32.87
CA GLU A 125 35.97 -11.46 -32.98
C GLU A 125 36.63 -12.76 -33.46
N ARG A 126 36.10 -13.93 -33.09
CA ARG A 126 36.61 -15.22 -33.57
C ARG A 126 36.24 -15.48 -35.03
N ASP A 127 34.99 -15.21 -35.39
CA ASP A 127 34.47 -15.44 -36.73
C ASP A 127 35.13 -14.48 -37.76
N GLY A 128 35.45 -13.25 -37.33
CA GLY A 128 36.21 -12.28 -38.13
C GLY A 128 37.66 -12.72 -38.40
N ARG A 129 38.37 -13.23 -37.38
CA ARG A 129 39.74 -13.75 -37.56
C ARG A 129 39.78 -15.01 -38.42
N ALA A 130 38.78 -15.89 -38.31
CA ALA A 130 38.68 -17.08 -39.14
C ALA A 130 38.36 -16.78 -40.62
N SER A 131 37.99 -15.54 -40.95
CA SER A 131 37.74 -15.09 -42.33
C SER A 131 38.94 -14.36 -42.95
N GLU A 132 39.99 -14.08 -42.17
CA GLU A 132 41.23 -13.42 -42.60
C GLU A 132 42.40 -14.42 -42.83
N GLU A 133 42.22 -15.70 -42.49
CA GLU A 133 43.11 -16.83 -42.81
C GLU A 133 42.64 -17.58 -44.06
#